data_AF-A0A354I9B2-F1
#
_entry.id   AF-A0A354I9B2-F1
#
_cell.length_a   1.000
_cell.length_b   1.000
_cell.length_c   1.000
_cell.angle_alpha   90.00
_cell.angle_beta   90.00
_cell.angle_gamma   90.00
#
_symmetry.space_group_name_H-M   'P 1'
#
loop_
_entity.id
_entity.type
_entity.pdbx_description
1 polymer ?
#
loop_
_entity_poly.entity_id
_entity_poly.type
_entity_poly.pdbx_seq_one_letter_code
_entity_poly.pdbx_strand_id
1 'polypeptide(L)'
;YAREDGIFKVEFPDGKYMGITEITAENPKTKRYMYTADDSFVLMDGEPDSDNFVQASDQELLTFTERNGNTYICKYANTYADGFGRYIDLSYYLQRVGEFNVSDSVQQAWTQRNGKKYYMTNMKYSNVFYNVSPCVKLNVPEGINGCAKFTGGMIMKTMSFTNENKAEGFVLIPGEAGRELADFEVFTENGCEYLRTGDQAMMLVSEDSIYNLTADIHEIALETGRAKWYKIGEMDLKSVTLDIPEKAAVYIYDKFDNVVYSSYMNGYGNNVTLPESGKIVFIGESGEKVGIG
;
A
#
# COMPACT_ATOMS: atom_id res chain seq x y z
N TYR A 1 17.92 -4.93 4.31
CA TYR A 1 17.30 -6.09 3.62
C TYR A 1 15.96 -5.66 3.09
N ALA A 2 15.40 -6.33 2.09
CA ALA A 2 14.08 -6.01 1.56
C ALA A 2 13.41 -7.27 1.01
N ARG A 3 12.09 -7.20 0.86
CA ARG A 3 11.29 -8.05 -0.02
C ARG A 3 10.28 -7.17 -0.74
N GLU A 4 9.50 -7.71 -1.68
CA GLU A 4 8.65 -6.88 -2.54
C GLU A 4 7.74 -5.90 -1.79
N ASP A 5 7.27 -6.26 -0.60
CA ASP A 5 6.32 -5.49 0.18
C ASP A 5 6.90 -4.80 1.42
N GLY A 6 8.23 -4.81 1.65
CA GLY A 6 8.80 -4.18 2.84
C GLY A 6 10.32 -4.02 2.83
N ILE A 7 10.79 -3.00 3.54
CA ILE A 7 12.21 -2.77 3.80
C ILE A 7 12.50 -3.07 5.26
N PHE A 8 13.56 -3.83 5.50
CA PHE A 8 13.88 -4.42 6.79
C PHE A 8 15.28 -4.04 7.25
N LYS A 9 15.34 -3.55 8.49
CA LYS A 9 16.57 -3.45 9.27
C LYS A 9 16.83 -4.82 9.90
N VAL A 10 18.03 -5.35 9.70
CA VAL A 10 18.48 -6.62 10.30
C VAL A 10 19.72 -6.29 11.12
N GLU A 11 19.69 -6.61 12.41
CA GLU A 11 20.74 -6.26 13.37
C GLU A 11 21.11 -7.47 14.23
N PHE A 12 22.32 -7.45 14.78
CA PHE A 12 22.80 -8.48 15.71
C PHE A 12 23.31 -7.82 17.00
N PRO A 13 22.42 -7.29 17.86
CA PRO A 13 22.82 -6.55 19.06
C PRO A 13 23.70 -7.40 19.98
N ASP A 14 24.91 -6.91 20.24
CA ASP A 14 25.96 -7.55 21.05
C ASP A 14 26.27 -9.02 20.67
N GLY A 15 25.90 -9.45 19.46
CA GLY A 15 25.98 -10.85 19.03
C GLY A 15 25.08 -11.81 19.82
N LYS A 16 24.17 -11.32 20.66
CA LYS A 16 23.31 -12.14 21.52
C LYS A 16 22.12 -12.74 20.76
N TYR A 17 21.50 -11.94 19.90
CA TYR A 17 20.31 -12.31 19.13
C TYR A 17 20.30 -11.57 17.79
N MET A 18 19.45 -11.99 16.86
CA MET A 18 19.13 -11.27 15.63
C MET A 18 17.82 -10.50 15.79
N GLY A 19 17.80 -9.21 15.48
CA GLY A 19 16.60 -8.38 15.40
C GLY A 19 16.24 -8.09 13.94
N ILE A 20 14.96 -8.26 13.58
CA ILE A 20 14.43 -7.88 12.26
C ILE A 20 13.25 -6.93 12.45
N THR A 21 13.35 -5.73 11.87
CA THR A 21 12.31 -4.69 11.95
C THR A 21 11.95 -4.22 10.54
N GLU A 22 10.66 -4.29 10.17
CA GLU A 22 10.18 -3.61 8.96
C GLU A 22 10.09 -2.10 9.22
N ILE A 23 10.99 -1.33 8.65
CA ILE A 23 11.07 0.13 8.88
C ILE A 23 10.04 0.91 8.06
N THR A 24 9.46 0.28 7.04
CA THR A 24 8.39 0.85 6.20
C THR A 24 6.98 0.49 6.69
N ALA A 25 6.86 -0.27 7.79
CA ALA A 25 5.58 -0.55 8.41
C ALA A 25 5.02 0.71 9.07
N GLU A 26 3.68 0.83 9.14
CA GLU A 26 3.05 1.93 9.88
C GLU A 26 3.38 1.88 11.38
N ASN A 27 3.49 0.68 11.93
CA ASN A 27 3.87 0.42 13.31
C ASN A 27 5.02 -0.59 13.32
N PRO A 28 6.28 -0.14 13.13
CA PRO A 28 7.44 -1.02 13.13
C PRO A 28 7.55 -1.81 14.43
N LYS A 29 7.69 -3.12 14.31
CA LYS A 29 7.95 -4.03 15.44
C LYS A 29 9.14 -4.90 15.11
N THR A 30 9.97 -5.13 16.12
CA THR A 30 11.16 -5.98 16.00
C THR A 30 10.80 -7.41 16.34
N LYS A 31 10.92 -8.31 15.36
CA LYS A 31 10.99 -9.76 15.62
C LYS A 31 12.41 -10.12 16.08
N ARG A 32 12.51 -11.04 17.02
CA ARG A 32 13.78 -11.44 17.63
C ARG A 32 14.02 -12.91 17.44
N TYR A 33 15.27 -13.26 17.14
CA TYR A 33 15.63 -14.64 16.87
C TYR A 33 16.94 -15.01 17.58
N MET A 34 17.01 -16.22 18.12
CA MET A 34 18.21 -16.75 18.76
C MET A 34 18.96 -17.69 17.84
N TYR A 35 20.28 -17.54 17.80
CA TYR A 35 21.16 -18.41 17.04
C TYR A 35 21.27 -19.78 17.70
N THR A 36 21.27 -20.84 16.90
CA THR A 36 21.30 -22.23 17.35
C THR A 36 22.59 -22.95 16.91
N ALA A 37 22.83 -24.14 17.45
CA ALA A 37 23.96 -24.98 17.06
C ALA A 37 23.87 -25.49 15.60
N ASP A 38 22.68 -25.44 14.99
CA ASP A 38 22.42 -25.91 13.63
C ASP A 38 22.54 -24.77 12.58
N ASP A 39 23.33 -23.74 12.89
CA ASP A 39 23.59 -22.57 12.03
C ASP A 39 22.31 -21.88 11.52
N SER A 40 21.39 -21.64 12.45
CA SER A 40 20.07 -21.11 12.16
C SER A 40 19.53 -20.25 13.30
N PHE A 41 18.50 -19.45 13.02
CA PHE A 41 17.92 -18.50 13.95
C PHE A 41 16.46 -18.84 14.24
N VAL A 42 16.12 -19.16 15.49
CA VAL A 42 14.74 -19.50 15.92
C VAL A 42 14.02 -18.27 16.46
N LEU A 43 12.75 -18.09 16.09
CA LEU A 43 11.92 -17.00 16.59
C LEU A 43 11.68 -17.11 18.10
N MET A 44 11.80 -15.97 18.78
CA MET A 44 11.62 -15.83 20.22
C MET A 44 10.49 -14.86 20.53
N ASP A 45 9.72 -15.18 21.56
CA ASP A 45 8.81 -14.26 22.22
C ASP A 45 9.51 -13.55 23.39
N GLY A 46 8.99 -12.40 23.80
CA GLY A 46 9.51 -11.63 24.94
C GLY A 46 10.70 -10.72 24.62
N GLU A 47 11.20 -10.10 25.68
CA GLU A 47 12.34 -9.16 25.63
C GLU A 47 13.65 -9.87 25.94
N PRO A 48 14.77 -9.55 25.26
CA PRO A 48 16.08 -10.11 25.58
C PRO A 48 16.45 -9.95 27.05
N ASP A 49 17.24 -10.89 27.58
CA ASP A 49 17.69 -10.91 28.98
C ASP A 49 16.54 -10.94 30.03
N SER A 50 15.30 -11.29 29.63
CA SER A 50 14.16 -11.53 30.53
C SER A 50 13.80 -13.01 30.63
N ASP A 51 13.13 -13.41 31.72
CA ASP A 51 12.65 -14.79 31.92
C ASP A 51 11.61 -15.23 30.87
N ASN A 52 11.00 -14.28 30.16
CA ASN A 52 10.00 -14.53 29.12
C ASN A 52 10.63 -14.61 27.72
N PHE A 53 11.96 -14.55 27.60
CA PHE A 53 12.66 -14.70 26.32
C PHE A 53 12.78 -16.17 25.92
N VAL A 54 11.66 -16.71 25.44
CA VAL A 54 11.52 -18.14 25.13
C VAL A 54 11.15 -18.34 23.67
N GLN A 55 11.40 -19.55 23.16
CA GLN A 55 11.04 -19.88 21.79
C GLN A 55 9.53 -19.71 21.57
N ALA A 56 9.17 -19.03 20.48
CA ALA A 56 7.77 -18.79 20.14
C ALA A 56 7.01 -20.09 19.85
N SER A 57 5.70 -20.09 20.11
CA SER A 57 4.82 -21.23 19.83
C SER A 57 4.71 -21.50 18.32
N ASP A 58 4.67 -20.44 17.52
CA ASP A 58 4.86 -20.47 16.09
C ASP A 58 6.34 -20.69 15.77
N GLN A 59 6.63 -21.75 15.02
CA GLN A 59 8.00 -22.09 14.68
C GLN A 59 8.41 -21.35 13.41
N GLU A 60 9.29 -20.36 13.56
CA GLU A 60 9.96 -19.71 12.44
C GLU A 60 11.48 -19.88 12.62
N LEU A 61 12.13 -20.38 11.58
CA LEU A 61 13.57 -20.60 11.49
C LEU A 61 14.12 -19.81 10.32
N LEU A 62 15.18 -19.04 10.55
CA LEU A 62 15.86 -18.28 9.52
C LEU A 62 17.28 -18.82 9.30
N THR A 63 17.67 -18.92 8.03
CA THR A 63 19.02 -19.28 7.60
C THR A 63 19.51 -18.30 6.54
N PHE A 64 20.83 -18.20 6.36
CA PHE A 64 21.42 -17.38 5.33
C PHE A 64 21.86 -18.24 4.16
N THR A 65 21.62 -17.77 2.93
CA THR A 65 22.10 -18.45 1.72
C THR A 65 22.61 -17.45 0.71
N GLU A 66 23.60 -17.85 -0.06
CA GLU A 66 24.11 -17.07 -1.20
C GLU A 66 23.74 -17.77 -2.50
N ARG A 67 23.20 -17.00 -3.45
CA ARG A 67 22.86 -17.51 -4.78
C ARG A 67 22.99 -16.39 -5.81
N ASN A 68 23.67 -16.67 -6.91
CA ASN A 68 23.88 -15.72 -8.02
C ASN A 68 24.46 -14.37 -7.57
N GLY A 69 25.35 -14.38 -6.58
CA GLY A 69 25.96 -13.16 -6.03
C GLY A 69 25.06 -12.35 -5.09
N ASN A 70 23.85 -12.82 -4.77
CA ASN A 70 22.96 -12.21 -3.79
C ASN A 70 22.94 -13.02 -2.49
N THR A 71 22.90 -12.32 -1.36
CA THR A 71 22.66 -12.92 -0.04
C THR A 71 21.18 -12.86 0.29
N TYR A 72 20.61 -13.97 0.74
CA TYR A 72 19.21 -14.07 1.16
C TYR A 72 19.12 -14.59 2.59
N ILE A 73 18.07 -14.16 3.29
CA ILE A 73 17.54 -14.84 4.45
C ILE A 73 16.44 -15.77 3.94
N CYS A 74 16.62 -17.07 4.13
CA CYS A 74 15.60 -18.08 3.89
C CYS A 74 14.80 -18.32 5.16
N LYS A 75 13.53 -18.67 5.01
CA LYS A 75 12.62 -18.93 6.11
C LYS A 75 12.02 -20.32 5.98
N TYR A 76 12.04 -21.05 7.08
CA TYR A 76 11.12 -22.14 7.35
C TYR A 76 10.11 -21.64 8.38
N ALA A 77 8.81 -21.72 8.08
CA ALA A 77 7.76 -21.39 9.02
C ALA A 77 6.77 -22.56 9.13
N ASN A 78 6.38 -22.91 10.35
CA ASN A 78 5.33 -23.87 10.67
C ASN A 78 4.36 -23.20 11.63
N THR A 79 3.35 -22.58 11.05
CA THR A 79 2.39 -21.71 11.75
C THR A 79 0.99 -22.31 11.71
N TYR A 80 0.22 -22.09 12.77
CA TYR A 80 -1.17 -22.55 12.84
C TYR A 80 -2.13 -21.47 12.34
N ALA A 81 -3.00 -21.83 11.40
CA ALA A 81 -4.11 -21.01 10.96
C ALA A 81 -5.42 -21.59 11.51
N ASP A 82 -6.18 -20.78 12.26
CA ASP A 82 -7.43 -21.24 12.85
C ASP A 82 -8.43 -21.69 11.78
N GLY A 83 -9.04 -22.85 11.98
CA GLY A 83 -9.91 -23.51 10.99
C GLY A 83 -9.20 -24.16 9.79
N PHE A 84 -7.90 -23.92 9.58
CA PHE A 84 -7.13 -24.45 8.43
C PHE A 84 -5.97 -25.37 8.83
N GLY A 85 -5.63 -25.45 10.12
CA GLY A 85 -4.56 -26.29 10.64
C GLY A 85 -3.17 -25.68 10.47
N ARG A 86 -2.13 -26.52 10.55
CA ARG A 86 -0.74 -26.07 10.36
C ARG A 86 -0.37 -26.07 8.88
N TYR A 87 0.30 -25.01 8.43
CA TYR A 87 0.92 -24.95 7.12
C TYR A 87 2.42 -24.70 7.25
N ILE A 88 3.16 -25.21 6.27
CA ILE A 88 4.61 -25.12 6.23
C ILE A 88 5.01 -24.26 5.03
N ASP A 89 5.85 -23.25 5.27
CA ASP A 89 6.41 -22.36 4.26
C ASP A 89 7.94 -22.48 4.29
N LEU A 90 8.53 -22.88 3.15
CA LEU A 90 9.97 -22.83 2.91
C LEU A 90 10.22 -21.89 1.75
N SER A 91 10.77 -20.72 2.03
CA SER A 91 10.90 -19.66 1.03
C SER A 91 12.15 -18.81 1.23
N TYR A 92 12.57 -18.15 0.16
CA TYR A 92 13.44 -16.99 0.27
C TYR A 92 12.60 -15.86 0.86
N TYR A 93 13.01 -15.34 2.01
CA TYR A 93 12.21 -14.41 2.78
C TYR A 93 12.64 -12.97 2.57
N LEU A 94 13.94 -12.68 2.72
CA LEU A 94 14.50 -11.34 2.54
C LEU A 94 15.75 -11.40 1.67
N GLN A 95 15.96 -10.39 0.84
CA GLN A 95 17.20 -10.18 0.10
C GLN A 95 18.04 -9.11 0.80
N ARG A 96 19.35 -9.34 0.91
CA ARG A 96 20.29 -8.28 1.27
C ARG A 96 20.31 -7.29 0.12
N VAL A 97 19.93 -6.05 0.40
CA VAL A 97 19.99 -4.96 -0.56
C VAL A 97 21.08 -4.00 -0.15
N GLY A 98 21.80 -3.49 -1.14
CA GLY A 98 22.86 -2.52 -0.93
C GLY A 98 22.32 -1.15 -0.52
N GLU A 99 23.22 -0.19 -0.39
CA GLU A 99 22.84 1.21 -0.20
C GLU A 99 22.29 1.78 -1.52
N PHE A 100 21.17 2.50 -1.44
CA PHE A 100 20.66 3.25 -2.58
C PHE A 100 21.32 4.62 -2.62
N ASN A 101 22.08 4.87 -3.68
CA ASN A 101 22.75 6.15 -3.89
C ASN A 101 21.94 6.98 -4.88
N VAL A 102 21.29 8.03 -4.38
CA VAL A 102 20.51 9.00 -5.18
C VAL A 102 20.98 10.42 -4.84
N SER A 103 20.77 11.37 -5.74
CA SER A 103 21.04 12.78 -5.44
C SER A 103 20.08 13.30 -4.36
N ASP A 104 20.48 14.38 -3.70
CA ASP A 104 19.62 15.11 -2.75
C ASP A 104 18.32 15.59 -3.41
N SER A 105 18.38 16.00 -4.70
CA SER A 105 17.19 16.42 -5.46
C SER A 105 16.16 15.29 -5.59
N VAL A 106 16.61 14.09 -5.94
CA VAL A 106 15.77 12.90 -6.07
C VAL A 106 15.17 12.55 -4.71
N GLN A 107 16.00 12.46 -3.67
CA GLN A 107 15.52 12.15 -2.33
C GLN A 107 14.48 13.17 -1.85
N GLN A 108 14.74 14.46 -2.02
CA GLN A 108 13.84 15.53 -1.60
C GLN A 108 12.50 15.47 -2.34
N ALA A 109 12.50 15.19 -3.64
CA ALA A 109 11.27 15.08 -4.42
C ALA A 109 10.36 13.95 -3.92
N TRP A 110 10.92 12.81 -3.53
CA TRP A 110 10.15 11.70 -2.95
C TRP A 110 9.75 11.98 -1.49
N THR A 111 10.64 12.56 -0.68
CA THR A 111 10.33 12.96 0.70
C THR A 111 9.19 13.98 0.77
N GLN A 112 9.08 14.92 -0.18
CA GLN A 112 7.94 15.84 -0.28
C GLN A 112 6.61 15.14 -0.58
N ARG A 113 6.64 13.92 -1.11
CA ARG A 113 5.47 13.08 -1.36
C ARG A 113 5.20 12.11 -0.20
N ASN A 114 6.05 12.05 0.81
CA ASN A 114 5.85 11.15 1.93
C ASN A 114 4.49 11.39 2.60
N GLY A 115 3.75 10.32 2.84
CA GLY A 115 2.41 10.36 3.41
C GLY A 115 1.29 10.72 2.44
N LYS A 116 1.60 11.17 1.21
CA LYS A 116 0.58 11.46 0.20
C LYS A 116 -0.17 10.20 -0.19
N LYS A 117 -1.47 10.38 -0.43
CA LYS A 117 -2.37 9.35 -0.95
C LYS A 117 -2.64 9.58 -2.44
N TYR A 118 -2.74 8.50 -3.19
CA TYR A 118 -3.10 8.50 -4.60
C TYR A 118 -4.33 7.62 -4.82
N TYR A 119 -5.38 8.18 -5.40
CA TYR A 119 -6.72 7.58 -5.54
C TYR A 119 -6.97 7.06 -6.94
N MET A 120 -7.52 5.87 -7.05
CA MET A 120 -7.69 5.15 -8.31
C MET A 120 -8.63 5.86 -9.29
N THR A 121 -8.23 5.98 -10.57
CA THR A 121 -9.04 6.68 -11.58
C THR A 121 -9.47 5.81 -12.76
N ASN A 122 -8.67 4.81 -13.16
CA ASN A 122 -8.87 4.13 -14.44
C ASN A 122 -9.61 2.79 -14.37
N MET A 123 -10.07 2.37 -13.19
CA MET A 123 -10.79 1.11 -13.04
C MET A 123 -12.25 1.21 -13.50
N LYS A 124 -12.75 0.09 -14.02
CA LYS A 124 -14.18 -0.08 -14.34
C LYS A 124 -15.04 0.15 -13.09
N TYR A 125 -16.23 0.72 -13.29
CA TYR A 125 -17.21 1.00 -12.22
C TYR A 125 -17.61 -0.24 -11.39
N SER A 126 -17.46 -1.45 -11.93
CA SER A 126 -17.69 -2.72 -11.24
C SER A 126 -16.46 -3.29 -10.52
N ASN A 127 -15.36 -2.55 -10.41
CA ASN A 127 -14.12 -3.05 -9.81
C ASN A 127 -14.23 -3.07 -8.28
N VAL A 128 -13.92 -4.23 -7.69
CA VAL A 128 -14.01 -4.45 -6.24
C VAL A 128 -13.05 -3.58 -5.42
N PHE A 129 -11.96 -3.07 -5.99
CA PHE A 129 -10.98 -2.27 -5.25
C PHE A 129 -11.55 -0.93 -4.76
N TYR A 130 -12.56 -0.37 -5.42
CA TYR A 130 -13.29 0.78 -4.87
C TYR A 130 -13.99 0.46 -3.54
N ASN A 131 -14.31 -0.81 -3.27
CA ASN A 131 -14.87 -1.23 -1.98
C ASN A 131 -13.81 -1.55 -0.91
N VAL A 132 -12.61 -1.98 -1.31
CA VAL A 132 -11.61 -2.53 -0.39
C VAL A 132 -10.57 -1.49 0.02
N SER A 133 -10.01 -0.77 -0.96
CA SER A 133 -8.95 0.20 -0.73
C SER A 133 -8.87 1.16 -1.93
N PRO A 134 -9.45 2.36 -1.83
CA PRO A 134 -9.57 3.27 -2.98
C PRO A 134 -8.26 3.96 -3.36
N CYS A 135 -7.26 3.89 -2.48
CA CYS A 135 -6.02 4.62 -2.62
C CYS A 135 -4.81 3.81 -2.15
N VAL A 136 -3.64 4.30 -2.53
CA VAL A 136 -2.35 3.87 -1.99
C VAL A 136 -1.68 5.06 -1.32
N LYS A 137 -0.94 4.80 -0.25
CA LYS A 137 -0.18 5.80 0.50
C LYS A 137 1.31 5.58 0.29
N LEU A 138 2.04 6.64 -0.02
CA LEU A 138 3.50 6.59 -0.09
C LEU A 138 4.11 6.69 1.31
N ASN A 139 5.04 5.80 1.62
CA ASN A 139 5.88 5.85 2.82
C ASN A 139 7.35 5.90 2.41
N VAL A 140 8.00 7.04 2.66
CA VAL A 140 9.44 7.21 2.53
C VAL A 140 10.06 7.03 3.92
N PRO A 141 10.81 5.94 4.17
CA PRO A 141 11.35 5.64 5.50
C PRO A 141 12.38 6.68 5.93
N GLU A 142 12.37 7.03 7.22
CA GLU A 142 13.39 7.87 7.81
C GLU A 142 14.74 7.12 7.89
N GLY A 143 15.84 7.82 7.63
CA GLY A 143 17.20 7.27 7.77
C GLY A 143 17.65 6.32 6.66
N ILE A 144 16.79 6.02 5.66
CA ILE A 144 17.20 5.31 4.45
C ILE A 144 16.84 6.13 3.22
N ASN A 145 17.86 6.47 2.45
CA ASN A 145 17.69 7.20 1.20
C ASN A 145 17.44 6.25 0.03
N GLY A 146 16.86 6.78 -1.05
CA GLY A 146 16.79 6.15 -2.37
C GLY A 146 15.72 5.07 -2.52
N CYS A 147 14.82 4.89 -1.54
CA CYS A 147 13.75 3.91 -1.63
C CYS A 147 12.51 4.32 -0.84
N ALA A 148 11.37 3.69 -1.16
CA ALA A 148 10.10 3.87 -0.45
C ALA A 148 9.23 2.62 -0.56
N LYS A 149 8.06 2.66 0.10
CA LYS A 149 6.98 1.68 -0.01
C LYS A 149 5.65 2.36 -0.33
N PHE A 150 4.89 1.84 -1.28
CA PHE A 150 3.47 2.14 -1.40
C PHE A 150 2.71 1.12 -0.57
N THR A 151 1.76 1.59 0.22
CA THR A 151 0.90 0.77 1.07
C THR A 151 -0.56 1.04 0.73
N GLY A 152 -1.30 -0.03 0.46
CA GLY A 152 -2.74 -0.02 0.21
C GLY A 152 -3.22 -1.45 -0.02
N GLY A 153 -4.53 -1.68 0.03
CA GLY A 153 -5.09 -3.02 -0.19
C GLY A 153 -4.86 -3.55 -1.61
N MET A 154 -4.56 -2.66 -2.57
CA MET A 154 -4.30 -3.03 -3.96
C MET A 154 -2.82 -3.08 -4.32
N ILE A 155 -2.01 -2.16 -3.79
CA ILE A 155 -0.56 -2.11 -4.04
C ILE A 155 0.15 -2.07 -2.69
N MET A 156 0.99 -3.07 -2.48
CA MET A 156 1.94 -3.10 -1.38
C MET A 156 3.32 -3.43 -1.94
N LYS A 157 4.05 -2.41 -2.40
CA LYS A 157 5.29 -2.59 -3.16
C LYS A 157 6.38 -1.62 -2.70
N THR A 158 7.59 -2.13 -2.61
CA THR A 158 8.83 -1.37 -2.40
C THR A 158 9.43 -0.99 -3.73
N MET A 159 10.06 0.16 -3.76
CA MET A 159 10.70 0.70 -4.96
C MET A 159 11.94 1.49 -4.60
N SER A 160 12.86 1.55 -5.54
CA SER A 160 14.06 2.39 -5.47
C SER A 160 13.91 3.56 -6.42
N PHE A 161 14.35 4.75 -6.02
CA PHE A 161 14.18 5.94 -6.84
C PHE A 161 15.21 5.94 -7.97
N THR A 162 14.76 6.17 -9.20
CA THR A 162 15.63 6.31 -10.37
C THR A 162 15.76 7.76 -10.83
N ASN A 163 14.75 8.59 -10.55
CA ASN A 163 14.82 10.05 -10.62
C ASN A 163 13.70 10.67 -9.75
N GLU A 164 13.52 11.99 -9.83
CA GLU A 164 12.55 12.78 -9.06
C GLU A 164 11.09 12.32 -9.25
N ASN A 165 10.79 11.59 -10.31
CA ASN A 165 9.45 11.20 -10.73
C ASN A 165 9.32 9.71 -11.09
N LYS A 166 10.38 8.91 -11.00
CA LYS A 166 10.35 7.49 -11.32
C LYS A 166 10.99 6.65 -10.23
N ALA A 167 10.39 5.51 -9.97
CA ALA A 167 10.92 4.51 -9.07
C ALA A 167 10.64 3.11 -9.62
N GLU A 168 11.53 2.17 -9.34
CA GLU A 168 11.53 0.85 -9.93
C GLU A 168 11.59 -0.24 -8.85
N GLY A 169 10.93 -1.37 -9.12
CA GLY A 169 11.04 -2.55 -8.28
C GLY A 169 12.45 -3.14 -8.35
N PHE A 170 13.09 -3.38 -7.20
CA PHE A 170 14.51 -3.75 -7.13
C PHE A 170 14.79 -5.12 -6.51
N VAL A 171 13.77 -5.82 -6.01
CA VAL A 171 13.91 -7.08 -5.28
C VAL A 171 13.90 -8.26 -6.24
N LEU A 172 14.93 -9.11 -6.20
CA LEU A 172 15.08 -10.28 -7.08
C LEU A 172 15.02 -11.57 -6.26
N ILE A 173 14.02 -11.66 -5.37
CA ILE A 173 13.81 -12.83 -4.52
C ILE A 173 13.10 -13.93 -5.31
N PRO A 174 13.61 -15.17 -5.33
CA PRO A 174 12.90 -16.29 -5.91
C PRO A 174 11.60 -16.62 -5.17
N GLY A 175 10.52 -16.85 -5.93
CA GLY A 175 9.21 -17.19 -5.38
C GLY A 175 8.40 -15.97 -5.02
N GLU A 176 7.45 -16.13 -4.09
CA GLU A 176 6.40 -15.14 -3.81
C GLU A 176 6.94 -13.78 -3.36
N ALA A 177 8.01 -13.74 -2.56
CA ALA A 177 8.55 -12.52 -1.95
C ALA A 177 9.26 -11.56 -2.93
N GLY A 178 9.35 -11.92 -4.22
CA GLY A 178 9.86 -11.06 -5.28
C GLY A 178 9.20 -11.30 -6.64
N ARG A 179 8.01 -11.94 -6.66
CA ARG A 179 7.34 -12.38 -7.89
C ARG A 179 6.80 -11.21 -8.70
N GLU A 180 6.33 -10.18 -8.01
CA GLU A 180 5.55 -9.10 -8.62
C GLU A 180 6.23 -7.76 -8.35
N LEU A 181 7.18 -7.40 -9.21
CA LEU A 181 7.76 -6.07 -9.23
C LEU A 181 6.85 -5.09 -9.96
N ALA A 182 6.88 -3.84 -9.51
CA ALA A 182 6.15 -2.76 -10.13
C ALA A 182 7.04 -1.52 -10.21
N ASP A 183 7.05 -0.90 -11.37
CA ASP A 183 7.64 0.42 -11.57
C ASP A 183 6.55 1.47 -11.43
N PHE A 184 6.95 2.67 -11.02
CA PHE A 184 6.05 3.77 -10.74
C PHE A 184 6.57 5.05 -11.40
N GLU A 185 5.64 5.82 -11.94
CA GLU A 185 5.90 7.13 -12.50
C GLU A 185 4.90 8.15 -11.94
N VAL A 186 5.44 9.25 -11.42
CA VAL A 186 4.68 10.43 -11.04
C VAL A 186 4.76 11.44 -12.17
N PHE A 187 3.62 12.00 -12.57
CA PHE A 187 3.56 13.01 -13.63
C PHE A 187 2.45 14.00 -13.37
N THR A 188 2.46 15.12 -14.10
CA THR A 188 1.43 16.15 -14.00
C THR A 188 0.65 16.23 -15.30
N GLU A 189 -0.68 16.21 -15.19
CA GLU A 189 -1.61 16.44 -16.31
C GLU A 189 -2.62 17.49 -15.88
N ASN A 190 -2.77 18.58 -16.66
CA ASN A 190 -3.70 19.67 -16.39
C ASN A 190 -3.59 20.29 -14.97
N GLY A 191 -2.36 20.37 -14.44
CA GLY A 191 -2.10 20.89 -13.09
C GLY A 191 -2.36 19.90 -11.95
N CYS A 192 -2.84 18.69 -12.25
CA CYS A 192 -3.06 17.63 -11.28
C CYS A 192 -1.87 16.64 -11.30
N GLU A 193 -1.39 16.23 -10.12
CA GLU A 193 -0.38 15.18 -9.98
C GLU A 193 -1.04 13.80 -10.04
N TYR A 194 -0.45 12.90 -10.81
CA TYR A 194 -0.88 11.52 -10.96
C TYR A 194 0.29 10.56 -10.70
N LEU A 195 -0.06 9.37 -10.24
CA LEU A 195 0.79 8.20 -10.14
C LEU A 195 0.30 7.17 -11.15
N ARG A 196 1.21 6.53 -11.88
CA ARG A 196 0.90 5.34 -12.68
C ARG A 196 1.90 4.23 -12.48
N THR A 197 1.48 3.00 -12.71
CA THR A 197 2.39 1.87 -12.85
C THR A 197 3.11 1.95 -14.20
N GLY A 198 4.33 1.39 -14.30
CA GLY A 198 5.13 1.42 -15.53
C GLY A 198 4.46 0.75 -16.72
N ASP A 199 3.65 -0.28 -16.47
CA ASP A 199 2.80 -0.96 -17.46
C ASP A 199 1.50 -0.19 -17.78
N GLN A 200 1.25 0.93 -17.11
CA GLN A 200 0.07 1.78 -17.22
C GLN A 200 -1.26 1.10 -16.87
N ALA A 201 -1.22 -0.08 -16.23
CA ALA A 201 -2.42 -0.79 -15.79
C ALA A 201 -3.19 0.01 -14.73
N MET A 202 -2.48 0.80 -13.92
CA MET A 202 -3.07 1.66 -12.90
C MET A 202 -2.73 3.12 -13.12
N MET A 203 -3.74 3.97 -12.96
CA MET A 203 -3.61 5.42 -12.90
C MET A 203 -4.34 5.91 -11.64
N LEU A 204 -3.67 6.77 -10.88
CA LEU A 204 -4.17 7.28 -9.61
C LEU A 204 -3.91 8.78 -9.51
N VAL A 205 -4.87 9.55 -9.01
CA VAL A 205 -4.78 10.99 -8.80
C VAL A 205 -4.30 11.30 -7.38
N SER A 206 -3.38 12.25 -7.23
CA SER A 206 -2.94 12.72 -5.91
C SER A 206 -4.11 13.32 -5.11
N GLU A 207 -4.16 13.08 -3.81
CA GLU A 207 -5.18 13.65 -2.91
C GLU A 207 -5.22 15.19 -2.97
N ASP A 208 -4.05 15.81 -3.19
CA ASP A 208 -3.91 17.26 -3.32
C ASP A 208 -4.63 17.80 -4.57
N SER A 209 -4.83 16.95 -5.57
CA SER A 209 -5.48 17.28 -6.84
C SER A 209 -6.99 16.98 -6.86
N ILE A 210 -7.55 16.54 -5.72
CA ILE A 210 -9.00 16.30 -5.58
C ILE A 210 -9.69 17.59 -5.13
N TYR A 211 -10.63 18.06 -5.95
CA TYR A 211 -11.45 19.25 -5.72
C TYR A 211 -12.55 19.03 -4.67
N ASN A 212 -13.10 20.11 -4.11
CA ASN A 212 -14.27 20.02 -3.22
C ASN A 212 -15.55 19.76 -4.03
N LEU A 213 -16.45 18.94 -3.47
CA LEU A 213 -17.83 18.88 -3.89
C LEU A 213 -18.56 20.08 -3.28
N THR A 214 -19.17 20.90 -4.11
CA THR A 214 -19.89 22.12 -3.69
C THR A 214 -21.36 22.03 -4.05
N ALA A 215 -22.20 22.84 -3.40
CA ALA A 215 -23.65 22.74 -3.55
C ALA A 215 -24.19 23.14 -4.94
N ASP A 216 -23.39 23.85 -5.74
CA ASP A 216 -23.68 24.24 -7.13
C ASP A 216 -23.38 23.12 -8.15
N ILE A 217 -22.73 22.03 -7.71
CA ILE A 217 -22.47 20.87 -8.56
C ILE A 217 -23.70 19.94 -8.51
N HIS A 218 -24.49 19.98 -9.57
CA HIS A 218 -25.72 19.18 -9.70
C HIS A 218 -25.58 17.99 -10.66
N GLU A 219 -24.50 17.92 -11.43
CA GLU A 219 -24.27 16.87 -12.42
C GLU A 219 -22.78 16.62 -12.62
N ILE A 220 -22.38 15.34 -12.68
CA ILE A 220 -21.02 14.91 -12.98
C ILE A 220 -21.01 14.13 -14.30
N ALA A 221 -20.34 14.68 -15.31
CA ALA A 221 -20.10 13.96 -16.56
C ALA A 221 -19.03 12.87 -16.37
N LEU A 222 -19.34 11.66 -16.82
CA LEU A 222 -18.47 10.50 -16.67
C LEU A 222 -17.63 10.26 -17.94
N GLU A 223 -16.45 9.68 -17.72
CA GLU A 223 -15.49 9.36 -18.76
C GLU A 223 -14.83 8.00 -18.43
N THR A 224 -14.88 7.08 -19.39
CA THR A 224 -14.30 5.74 -19.22
C THR A 224 -12.82 5.84 -18.87
N GLY A 225 -12.41 5.21 -17.77
CA GLY A 225 -11.02 5.22 -17.32
C GLY A 225 -10.60 6.52 -16.61
N ARG A 226 -11.54 7.42 -16.30
CA ARG A 226 -11.29 8.66 -15.56
C ARG A 226 -12.38 8.94 -14.52
N ALA A 227 -12.34 8.19 -13.43
CA ALA A 227 -13.16 8.45 -12.26
C ALA A 227 -12.98 9.88 -11.75
N LYS A 228 -14.09 10.49 -11.31
CA LYS A 228 -14.12 11.85 -10.80
C LYS A 228 -14.21 11.81 -9.28
N TRP A 229 -13.16 12.26 -8.62
CA TRP A 229 -13.07 12.32 -7.17
C TRP A 229 -13.39 13.72 -6.65
N TYR A 230 -14.08 13.78 -5.51
CA TYR A 230 -14.31 15.01 -4.78
C TYR A 230 -14.14 14.83 -3.26
N LYS A 231 -13.62 15.85 -2.59
CA LYS A 231 -13.63 15.99 -1.13
C LYS A 231 -15.01 16.51 -0.70
N ILE A 232 -15.60 15.92 0.34
CA ILE A 232 -16.96 16.27 0.75
C ILE A 232 -16.98 17.62 1.48
N GLY A 233 -16.18 17.80 2.53
CA GLY A 233 -15.93 19.06 3.26
C GLY A 233 -17.10 20.05 3.37
N GLU A 234 -17.31 20.86 2.33
CA GLU A 234 -18.40 21.86 2.24
C GLU A 234 -19.81 21.26 2.22
N MET A 235 -19.91 19.98 1.91
CA MET A 235 -21.14 19.20 1.85
C MET A 235 -21.29 18.22 3.02
N ASP A 236 -20.44 18.35 4.04
CA ASP A 236 -20.48 17.52 5.26
C ASP A 236 -21.89 17.47 5.85
N LEU A 237 -22.35 16.24 6.18
CA LEU A 237 -23.65 15.94 6.79
C LEU A 237 -24.90 16.34 5.99
N LYS A 238 -24.75 16.83 4.76
CA LYS A 238 -25.89 17.08 3.86
C LYS A 238 -26.38 15.77 3.26
N SER A 239 -27.70 15.66 3.11
CA SER A 239 -28.31 14.59 2.34
C SER A 239 -28.39 14.98 0.87
N VAL A 240 -28.00 14.06 -0.01
CA VAL A 240 -28.09 14.21 -1.47
C VAL A 240 -28.88 13.04 -2.06
N THR A 241 -29.58 13.30 -3.15
CA THR A 241 -30.20 12.24 -3.97
C THR A 241 -29.37 12.03 -5.22
N LEU A 242 -28.88 10.81 -5.42
CA LEU A 242 -28.04 10.45 -6.54
C LEU A 242 -28.88 9.84 -7.68
N ASP A 243 -28.80 10.40 -8.87
CA ASP A 243 -29.34 9.79 -10.09
C ASP A 243 -28.21 9.05 -10.80
N ILE A 244 -28.12 7.72 -10.61
CA ILE A 244 -27.00 6.89 -11.04
C ILE A 244 -27.45 6.01 -12.20
N PRO A 245 -26.88 6.16 -13.41
CA PRO A 245 -27.23 5.33 -14.56
C PRO A 245 -26.66 3.90 -14.43
N GLU A 246 -27.18 2.98 -15.24
CA GLU A 246 -26.84 1.53 -15.18
C GLU A 246 -25.34 1.25 -15.31
N LYS A 247 -24.63 2.07 -16.10
CA LYS A 247 -23.19 1.91 -16.37
C LYS A 247 -22.32 2.86 -15.56
N ALA A 248 -22.78 3.20 -14.36
CA ALA A 248 -22.06 4.00 -13.41
C ALA A 248 -22.09 3.40 -12.00
N ALA A 249 -21.19 3.86 -11.16
CA ALA A 249 -21.17 3.59 -9.74
C ALA A 249 -20.73 4.83 -8.98
N VAL A 250 -21.24 4.95 -7.75
CA VAL A 250 -20.83 5.97 -6.78
C VAL A 250 -20.38 5.27 -5.52
N TYR A 251 -19.24 5.69 -4.99
CA TYR A 251 -18.74 5.27 -3.69
C TYR A 251 -18.46 6.49 -2.83
N ILE A 252 -18.82 6.39 -1.55
CA ILE A 252 -18.57 7.43 -0.56
C ILE A 252 -17.77 6.82 0.57
N TYR A 253 -16.74 7.55 0.99
CA TYR A 253 -15.79 7.15 1.99
C TYR A 253 -15.80 8.14 3.16
N ASP A 254 -15.55 7.63 4.37
CA ASP A 254 -15.27 8.46 5.53
C ASP A 254 -13.88 9.12 5.44
N LYS A 255 -13.52 9.90 6.46
CA LYS A 255 -12.20 10.58 6.55
C LYS A 255 -11.00 9.64 6.62
N PHE A 256 -11.21 8.36 6.89
CA PHE A 256 -10.18 7.32 6.94
C PHE A 256 -10.16 6.46 5.67
N ASP A 257 -10.92 6.87 4.65
CA ASP A 257 -11.10 6.16 3.37
C ASP A 257 -11.82 4.80 3.51
N ASN A 258 -12.60 4.59 4.59
CA ASN A 258 -13.50 3.45 4.69
C ASN A 258 -14.79 3.72 3.93
N VAL A 259 -15.29 2.73 3.20
CA VAL A 259 -16.56 2.86 2.47
C VAL A 259 -17.73 2.97 3.45
N VAL A 260 -18.50 4.04 3.31
CA VAL A 260 -19.76 4.24 4.05
C VAL A 260 -21.00 4.09 3.15
N TYR A 261 -20.82 4.22 1.84
CA TYR A 261 -21.86 3.96 0.85
C TYR A 261 -21.25 3.47 -0.47
N SER A 262 -21.95 2.55 -1.12
CA SER A 262 -21.76 2.22 -2.53
C SER A 262 -23.13 2.07 -3.19
N SER A 263 -23.24 2.44 -4.46
CA SER A 263 -24.44 2.16 -5.27
C SER A 263 -24.78 0.66 -5.38
N TYR A 264 -23.87 -0.23 -4.98
CA TYR A 264 -24.11 -1.67 -4.91
C TYR A 264 -24.57 -2.16 -3.52
N MET A 265 -24.67 -1.29 -2.51
CA MET A 265 -25.14 -1.69 -1.18
C MET A 265 -26.66 -1.90 -1.18
N ASN A 266 -27.07 -3.15 -0.97
CA ASN A 266 -28.48 -3.52 -0.90
C ASN A 266 -29.20 -2.80 0.25
N GLY A 267 -30.35 -2.19 -0.06
CA GLY A 267 -31.23 -1.55 0.92
C GLY A 267 -30.89 -0.11 1.30
N TYR A 268 -29.80 0.46 0.78
CA TYR A 268 -29.42 1.86 1.06
C TYR A 268 -30.14 2.86 0.14
N GLY A 269 -30.50 2.45 -1.08
CA GLY A 269 -31.11 3.34 -2.07
C GLY A 269 -30.16 4.45 -2.54
N ASN A 270 -30.73 5.55 -3.04
CA ASN A 270 -29.98 6.64 -3.66
C ASN A 270 -30.01 7.97 -2.87
N ASN A 271 -30.71 8.00 -1.73
CA ASN A 271 -30.68 9.16 -0.83
C ASN A 271 -29.64 8.90 0.26
N VAL A 272 -28.58 9.70 0.28
CA VAL A 272 -27.40 9.45 1.09
C VAL A 272 -27.01 10.69 1.87
N THR A 273 -26.75 10.52 3.17
CA THR A 273 -26.12 11.57 3.99
C THR A 273 -24.61 11.47 3.87
N LEU A 274 -23.97 12.56 3.43
CA LEU A 274 -22.54 12.60 3.21
C LEU A 274 -21.78 12.64 4.56
N PRO A 275 -20.70 11.84 4.74
CA PRO A 275 -19.89 11.84 5.96
C PRO A 275 -19.05 13.11 6.10
N GLU A 276 -18.69 13.46 7.33
CA GLU A 276 -17.76 14.55 7.60
C GLU A 276 -16.36 14.27 7.05
N SER A 277 -15.77 15.26 6.37
CA SER A 277 -14.40 15.20 5.85
C SER A 277 -14.11 13.96 4.99
N GLY A 278 -15.16 13.40 4.38
CA GLY A 278 -15.07 12.23 3.54
C GLY A 278 -14.70 12.56 2.09
N LYS A 279 -14.79 11.52 1.25
CA LYS A 279 -14.62 11.64 -0.20
C LYS A 279 -15.75 10.93 -0.92
N ILE A 280 -16.05 11.38 -2.12
CA ILE A 280 -16.97 10.72 -3.05
C ILE A 280 -16.27 10.52 -4.38
N VAL A 281 -16.53 9.38 -5.03
CA VAL A 281 -16.05 9.10 -6.38
C VAL A 281 -17.21 8.71 -7.28
N PHE A 282 -17.20 9.26 -8.50
CA PHE A 282 -18.14 8.96 -9.57
C PHE A 282 -17.39 8.26 -10.72
N ILE A 283 -17.86 7.08 -11.11
CA ILE A 283 -17.19 6.21 -12.09
C ILE A 283 -18.23 5.70 -13.09
N GLY A 284 -17.90 5.66 -14.37
CA GLY A 284 -18.76 5.00 -15.37
C GLY A 284 -18.25 5.17 -16.80
N GLU A 285 -19.07 4.80 -17.76
CA GLU A 285 -18.74 4.91 -19.19
C GLU A 285 -18.86 6.34 -19.71
N SER A 286 -18.04 6.69 -20.71
CA SER A 286 -18.12 7.99 -21.39
C SER A 286 -19.51 8.24 -21.97
N GLY A 287 -20.07 9.41 -21.70
CA GLY A 287 -21.40 9.81 -22.15
C GLY A 287 -22.49 9.64 -21.09
N GLU A 288 -22.23 8.84 -20.06
CA GLU A 288 -23.07 8.77 -18.87
C GLU A 288 -22.85 9.99 -17.97
N LYS A 289 -23.82 10.25 -17.09
CA LYS A 289 -23.76 11.33 -16.10
C LYS A 289 -24.43 10.90 -14.80
N VAL A 290 -23.94 11.42 -13.67
CA VAL A 290 -24.60 11.24 -12.37
C VAL A 290 -25.20 12.57 -11.93
N GLY A 291 -26.50 12.57 -11.64
CA GLY A 291 -27.19 13.73 -11.05
C GLY A 291 -27.01 13.77 -9.53
N ILE A 292 -26.92 14.98 -8.97
CA ILE A 292 -26.83 15.25 -7.53
C ILE A 292 -27.91 16.27 -7.17
N GLY A 293 -28.95 15.80 -6.49
CA GLY A 293 -30.10 16.60 -6.03
C GLY A 293 -30.17 16.81 -4.54
#